data_AF-K0K7W5-F1
#
_entry.id   AF-K0K7W5-F1
#
_cell.length_a   1.000
_cell.length_b   1.000
_cell.length_c   1.000
_cell.angle_alpha   90.00
_cell.angle_beta   90.00
_cell.angle_gamma   90.00
#
_symmetry.space_group_name_H-M   'P 1'
#
loop_
_entity.id
_entity.type
_entity.pdbx_description
1 polymer ?
#
loop_
_entity_poly.entity_id
_entity_poly.type
_entity_poly.pdbx_seq_one_letter_code
_entity_poly.pdbx_strand_id
1 'polypeptide(L)' 'MLGEQLDAIRATASDGGVTVTVDLHGKPVGLEFAREAFARTPSALAEAVRRLADRAAADALAQGMAVLTDVLPAGLIGDR' A
#
# COMPACT_ATOMS: atom_id res chain seq x y z
N MET A 1 -19.93 -7.40 1.81
CA MET A 1 -20.45 -6.02 2.01
C MET A 1 -19.37 -5.01 1.64
N LEU A 2 -19.70 -3.76 1.32
CA LEU A 2 -18.71 -2.73 0.93
C LEU A 2 -17.57 -2.58 1.95
N GLY A 3 -17.90 -2.57 3.25
CA GLY A 3 -16.90 -2.51 4.32
C GLY A 3 -15.91 -3.67 4.28
N GLU A 4 -16.37 -4.90 4.02
CA GLU A 4 -15.50 -6.07 3.91
C GLU A 4 -14.56 -5.99 2.69
N GLN A 5 -15.02 -5.38 1.59
CA GLN A 5 -14.19 -5.18 0.40
C GLN A 5 -13.07 -4.16 0.68
N LEU A 6 -13.40 -3.05 1.35
CA LEU A 6 -12.42 -2.05 1.77
C LEU A 6 -11.44 -2.62 2.81
N ASP A 7 -11.92 -3.38 3.79
CA ASP A 7 -11.10 -4.03 4.82
C ASP A 7 -10.17 -5.11 4.26
N ALA A 8 -10.52 -5.69 3.11
CA ALA A 8 -9.70 -6.69 2.43
C ALA A 8 -8.54 -6.08 1.60
N ILE A 9 -8.52 -4.76 1.38
CA ILE A 9 -7.49 -4.11 0.56
C ILE A 9 -6.11 -4.29 1.21
N ARG A 10 -5.20 -4.88 0.44
CA ARG A 10 -3.79 -5.03 0.80
C ARG A 10 -2.96 -4.61 -0.39
N ALA A 11 -2.12 -3.60 -0.22
CA ALA A 11 -1.20 -3.14 -1.25
C ALA A 11 0.23 -3.46 -0.87
N THR A 12 1.02 -3.88 -1.85
CA THR A 12 2.39 -4.32 -1.65
C THR A 12 3.32 -3.56 -2.57
N ALA A 13 4.43 -3.06 -2.03
CA ALA A 13 5.52 -2.47 -2.79
C ALA A 13 6.83 -3.18 -2.46
N SER A 14 7.67 -3.40 -3.48
CA SER A 14 8.95 -4.09 -3.33
C SER A 14 10.07 -3.37 -4.08
N ASP A 15 11.25 -3.25 -3.46
CA ASP A 15 12.46 -2.76 -4.12
C ASP A 15 13.74 -3.22 -3.40
N GLY A 16 14.72 -3.67 -4.20
CA GLY A 16 16.02 -4.17 -3.77
C GLY A 16 15.98 -5.06 -2.53
N GLY A 17 15.17 -6.11 -2.62
CA GLY A 17 15.04 -7.14 -1.60
C GLY A 17 14.19 -6.76 -0.38
N VAL A 18 13.56 -5.58 -0.35
CA VAL A 18 12.61 -5.20 0.70
C VAL A 18 11.21 -5.23 0.10
N THR A 19 10.27 -5.88 0.79
CA THR A 19 8.85 -5.88 0.42
C THR A 19 8.03 -5.40 1.62
N VAL A 20 7.14 -4.44 1.40
CA VAL A 20 6.23 -3.90 2.42
C VAL A 20 4.80 -4.07 1.94
N THR A 21 3.95 -4.64 2.79
CA THR A 21 2.50 -4.72 2.57
C THR A 21 1.78 -3.86 3.61
N VAL A 22 0.82 -3.05 3.16
CA VAL A 22 -0.03 -2.21 4.01
C VAL A 22 -1.51 -2.53 3.81
N ASP A 23 -2.33 -2.21 4.81
CA ASP A 23 -3.78 -2.16 4.67
C ASP A 23 -4.27 -0.80 4.12
N LEU A 24 -5.58 -0.66 3.92
CA LEU A 24 -6.20 0.59 3.44
C LEU A 24 -5.91 1.80 4.35
N HIS A 25 -5.68 1.59 5.64
CA HIS A 25 -5.34 2.66 6.58
C HIS A 25 -3.87 3.09 6.48
N GLY A 26 -3.08 2.45 5.59
CA GLY A 26 -1.65 2.66 5.46
C GLY A 26 -0.84 1.98 6.56
N LYS A 27 -1.46 1.13 7.39
CA LYS A 27 -0.75 0.41 8.45
C LYS A 27 0.04 -0.75 7.83
N PRO A 28 1.34 -0.90 8.17
CA PRO A 28 2.11 -2.07 7.77
C PRO A 28 1.50 -3.35 8.37
N VAL A 29 1.20 -4.31 7.50
CA VAL A 29 0.65 -5.63 7.85
C VAL A 29 1.52 -6.78 7.33
N GLY A 30 2.53 -6.48 6.51
CA GLY A 30 3.56 -7.42 6.07
C GLY A 30 4.89 -6.71 5.83
N LEU A 31 5.99 -7.37 6.18
CA LEU A 31 7.35 -6.88 5.95
C LEU A 31 8.26 -8.08 5.71
N GLU A 32 8.89 -8.11 4.53
CA GLU A 32 9.79 -9.19 4.13
C GLU A 32 11.12 -8.62 3.64
N PHE A 33 12.18 -9.38 3.92
CA PHE A 33 13.54 -9.07 3.50
C PHE A 33 14.15 -10.28 2.79
N ALA A 34 14.54 -10.11 1.53
CA ALA A 34 15.42 -11.02 0.83
C ALA A 34 16.87 -10.83 1.32
N ARG A 35 17.71 -11.84 1.07
CA ARG A 35 19.09 -11.88 1.61
C ARG A 35 19.91 -10.64 1.24
N GLU A 36 19.75 -10.15 0.02
CA GLU A 36 20.45 -8.99 -0.52
C GLU A 36 20.10 -7.67 0.20
N ALA A 37 18.93 -7.56 0.83
CA ALA A 37 18.57 -6.36 1.58
C ALA A 37 19.48 -6.16 2.81
N PHE A 38 20.01 -7.25 3.38
CA PHE A 38 20.93 -7.22 4.52
C PHE A 38 22.34 -6.75 4.17
N ALA A 39 22.65 -6.53 2.88
CA ALA A 39 23.88 -5.85 2.49
C ALA A 39 23.82 -4.32 2.72
N ARG A 40 22.63 -3.77 3.02
CA ARG A 40 22.42 -2.34 3.30
C ARG A 40 22.76 -2.00 4.75
N THR A 41 23.08 -0.73 4.99
CA THR A 41 23.13 -0.21 6.36
C THR A 41 21.73 -0.17 6.99
N PRO A 42 21.62 -0.21 8.33
CA PRO A 42 20.32 -0.09 9.00
C PRO A 42 19.55 1.17 8.63
N SER A 43 20.24 2.30 8.46
CA SER A 43 19.61 3.57 8.05
C SER A 43 19.06 3.51 6.63
N ALA A 44 19.82 2.94 5.69
CA ALA A 44 19.35 2.75 4.31
C ALA A 44 18.19 1.77 4.24
N LEU A 45 18.17 0.74 5.10
CA LEU A 45 17.07 -0.21 5.18
C LEU A 45 15.79 0.45 5.72
N ALA A 46 15.90 1.23 6.79
CA ALA A 46 14.78 1.98 7.35
C ALA A 46 14.21 2.99 6.35
N GLU A 47 15.08 3.68 5.60
CA GLU A 47 14.65 4.59 4.55
C GLU A 47 13.93 3.86 3.40
N ALA A 48 14.43 2.68 3.00
CA ALA A 48 13.77 1.84 2.00
C ALA A 48 12.38 1.39 2.47
N VAL A 49 12.24 0.92 3.70
CA VAL A 49 10.95 0.52 4.29
C VAL A 49 9.97 1.70 4.29
N ARG A 50 10.40 2.89 4.73
CA ARG A 50 9.54 4.08 4.73
C ARG A 50 9.05 4.42 3.33
N ARG A 51 9.96 4.51 2.35
CA ARG A 51 9.58 4.84 0.96
C ARG A 51 8.64 3.80 0.35
N LEU A 52 8.84 2.52 0.65
CA LEU A 52 7.98 1.44 0.16
C LEU A 52 6.61 1.47 0.85
N ALA A 53 6.54 1.76 2.15
CA ALA A 53 5.28 1.96 2.85
C ALA A 53 4.48 3.12 2.25
N ASP A 54 5.11 4.26 1.96
CA ASP A 54 4.45 5.42 1.34
C ASP A 54 3.87 5.06 -0.04
N ARG A 55 4.61 4.31 -0.85
CA ARG A 55 4.14 3.83 -2.16
C ARG A 55 2.98 2.85 -2.03
N ALA A 56 3.12 1.85 -1.17
CA ALA A 56 2.07 0.87 -0.94
C ALA A 56 0.79 1.55 -0.39
N ALA A 57 0.92 2.58 0.46
CA ALA A 57 -0.23 3.33 0.98
C ALA A 57 -0.94 4.13 -0.13
N ALA A 58 -0.19 4.76 -1.04
CA ALA A 58 -0.76 5.43 -2.20
C ALA A 58 -1.54 4.44 -3.10
N ASP A 59 -0.98 3.25 -3.32
CA ASP A 59 -1.63 2.19 -4.10
C ASP A 59 -2.89 1.65 -3.39
N ALA A 60 -2.84 1.47 -2.06
CA ALA A 60 -3.99 1.04 -1.27
C ALA A 60 -5.14 2.06 -1.35
N LEU A 61 -4.82 3.35 -1.28
CA LEU A 61 -5.83 4.41 -1.43
C LEU A 61 -6.42 4.42 -2.84
N ALA A 62 -5.60 4.25 -3.88
CA ALA A 62 -6.09 4.15 -5.26
C ALA A 62 -7.04 2.96 -5.46
N GLN A 63 -6.73 1.81 -4.86
CA GLN A 63 -7.63 0.64 -4.86
C GLN A 63 -8.93 0.94 -4.11
N GLY A 64 -8.86 1.61 -2.96
CA GLY A 64 -10.04 2.03 -2.20
C GLY A 64 -10.95 2.97 -3.00
N MET A 65 -10.36 3.93 -3.71
CA MET A 65 -11.10 4.83 -4.60
C MET A 65 -11.79 4.08 -5.74
N ALA A 66 -11.14 3.07 -6.33
CA ALA A 66 -11.75 2.25 -7.36
C ALA A 66 -12.98 1.48 -6.84
N VAL A 67 -12.89 0.89 -5.64
CA VAL A 67 -14.03 0.23 -4.98
C VAL A 67 -15.18 1.20 -4.73
N LEU A 68 -14.88 2.44 -4.33
CA LEU A 68 -15.91 3.47 -4.11
C LEU A 68 -16.55 3.93 -5.42
N THR A 69 -15.79 4.07 -6.51
CA THR A 69 -16.30 4.44 -7.83
C THR A 69 -17.38 3.49 -8.33
N ASP A 70 -17.25 2.19 -8.05
CA ASP A 70 -18.22 1.17 -8.49
C ASP A 70 -19.58 1.26 -7.78
N VAL A 71 -19.64 1.93 -6.63
CA VAL A 71 -20.86 2.01 -5.79
C VAL A 71 -21.43 3.41 -5.66
N LEU A 72 -20.67 4.45 -5.99
CA LEU A 72 -21.12 5.84 -5.94
C LEU A 72 -21.91 6.22 -7.19
N PRO A 73 -23.01 6.99 -7.06
CA PRO A 73 -23.70 7.55 -8.22
C PRO A 73 -22.77 8.44 -9.03
N ALA A 74 -22.86 8.36 -10.36
CA ALA A 74 -21.96 9.08 -11.27
C ALA A 74 -21.84 10.60 -11.01
N GLY A 75 -22.86 11.25 -10.43
CA GLY A 75 -22.85 12.68 -10.11
C GLY A 75 -22.12 13.08 -8.82
N LEU A 76 -21.58 12.11 -8.06
CA LEU A 76 -20.82 12.34 -6.82
C LEU A 76 -19.31 12.16 -7.01
N ILE A 77 -18.89 11.57 -8.13
CA ILE A 77 -17.49 11.43 -8.50
C ILE A 77 -17.13 12.71 -9.24
N GLY A 78 -16.63 13.71 -8.50
CA GLY A 78 -16.36 15.03 -9.07
C GLY A 78 -15.58 14.94 -10.38
N ASP A 79 -16.12 15.57 -11.43
CA ASP A 79 -15.48 15.67 -12.74
C ASP A 79 -14.04 16.17 -12.55
N ARG A 80 -13.08 15.33 -12.95
CA ARG A 80 -11.68 15.74 -13.11
C ARG A 80 -11.38 15.93 -14.58
#